data_AF-A0A822FTR4-F1
#
_entry.id   AF-A0A822FTR4-F1
#
_cell.length_a   1.000
_cell.length_b   1.000
_cell.length_c   1.000
_cell.angle_alpha   90.00
_cell.angle_beta   90.00
_cell.angle_gamma   90.00
#
_symmetry.space_group_name_H-M   'P 1'
#
loop_
_entity.id
_entity.type
_entity.pdbx_description
1 polymer ?
#
loop_
_entity_poly.entity_id
_entity_poly.type
_entity_poly.pdbx_seq_one_letter_code
_entity_poly.pdbx_strand_id
1 'polypeptide(L)'
;HWTLSDAQAGALFGPNSSRLHQIRSESNAWIVIYEAEGKSTRRPMSIRGTKAEIEHATKLILETIKRHDRKLPLKYNHKRG
;
A
#
# COMPACT_ATOMS: atom_id res chain seq x y z
N HIS A 1 11.76 -2.46 -7.67
CA HIS A 1 10.30 -2.42 -7.98
C HIS A 1 9.55 -3.12 -6.87
N TRP A 2 8.49 -2.51 -6.35
CA TRP A 2 7.63 -3.10 -5.32
C TRP A 2 6.31 -3.54 -5.95
N THR A 3 5.71 -4.61 -5.45
CA THR A 3 4.37 -5.03 -5.85
C THR A 3 3.52 -5.24 -4.61
N LEU A 4 2.28 -4.77 -4.65
CA LEU A 4 1.31 -4.82 -3.57
C LEU A 4 0.14 -5.72 -3.97
N SER A 5 -0.44 -6.47 -3.04
CA SER A 5 -1.76 -7.06 -3.27
C SER A 5 -2.86 -6.00 -3.22
N ASP A 6 -4.05 -6.29 -3.75
CA ASP A 6 -5.21 -5.39 -3.62
C ASP A 6 -5.56 -5.06 -2.16
N ALA A 7 -5.39 -6.02 -1.24
CA ALA A 7 -5.60 -5.79 0.18
C ALA A 7 -4.57 -4.80 0.76
N GLN A 8 -3.30 -4.93 0.38
CA GLN A 8 -2.24 -4.00 0.81
C GLN A 8 -2.41 -2.61 0.21
N ALA A 9 -2.81 -2.53 -1.07
CA ALA A 9 -3.13 -1.27 -1.72
C ALA A 9 -4.35 -0.61 -1.03
N GLY A 10 -5.40 -1.38 -0.74
CA GLY A 10 -6.56 -0.91 0.03
C GLY A 10 -6.19 -0.38 1.40
N ALA A 11 -5.27 -1.03 2.11
CA ALA A 11 -4.74 -0.56 3.39
C ALA A 11 -4.00 0.79 3.29
N LEU A 12 -3.28 1.01 2.18
CA LEU A 12 -2.54 2.25 1.92
C LEU A 12 -3.46 3.38 1.47
N PHE A 13 -4.48 3.11 0.67
CA PHE A 13 -5.46 4.12 0.30
C PHE A 13 -6.33 4.47 1.51
N GLY A 14 -6.89 3.49 2.22
CA GLY A 14 -7.87 3.73 3.27
C GLY A 14 -9.10 4.51 2.76
N PRO A 15 -9.99 4.98 3.66
CA PRO A 15 -11.06 5.88 3.28
C PRO A 15 -10.48 7.19 2.72
N ASN A 16 -10.95 7.61 1.55
CA ASN A 16 -10.56 8.85 0.86
C ASN A 16 -9.05 9.00 0.55
N SER A 17 -8.32 7.90 0.33
CA SER A 17 -6.87 7.93 0.01
C SER A 17 -6.00 8.59 1.10
N SER A 18 -6.55 8.81 2.30
CA SER A 18 -5.98 9.66 3.35
C SER A 18 -4.62 9.18 3.82
N ARG A 19 -4.43 7.86 3.96
CA ARG A 19 -3.18 7.31 4.49
C ARG A 19 -2.03 7.43 3.47
N LEU A 20 -2.27 7.18 2.19
CA LEU A 20 -1.24 7.33 1.15
C LEU A 20 -0.79 8.79 1.02
N HIS A 21 -1.72 9.74 1.11
CA HIS A 21 -1.39 11.18 1.11
C HIS A 21 -0.53 11.56 2.32
N GLN A 22 -0.89 11.06 3.51
CA GLN A 22 -0.10 11.27 4.71
C GLN A 22 1.31 10.69 4.58
N ILE A 23 1.47 9.47 4.06
CA ILE A 23 2.79 8.86 3.88
C ILE A 23 3.65 9.68 2.92
N ARG A 24 3.08 10.16 1.81
CA ARG A 24 3.79 11.06 0.87
C ARG A 24 4.26 12.34 1.57
N SER A 25 3.39 12.95 2.38
CA SER A 25 3.72 14.18 3.13
C SER A 25 4.76 13.96 4.23
N GLU A 26 4.68 12.84 4.97
CA GLU A 26 5.60 12.53 6.08
C GLU A 26 7.00 12.14 5.58
N SER A 27 7.06 11.46 4.43
CA SER A 27 8.31 10.96 3.88
C SER A 27 9.00 11.89 2.87
N ASN A 28 8.29 12.89 2.35
CA ASN A 28 8.68 13.67 1.18
C ASN A 28 9.00 12.84 -0.08
N ALA A 29 8.69 11.54 -0.07
CA ALA A 29 8.95 10.67 -1.20
C ALA A 29 7.83 10.77 -2.25
N TRP A 30 8.23 10.70 -3.51
CA TRP A 30 7.31 10.54 -4.63
C TRP A 30 6.89 9.07 -4.75
N ILE A 31 5.63 8.78 -4.39
CA ILE A 31 5.08 7.42 -4.39
C ILE A 31 3.99 7.31 -5.43
N VAL A 32 4.06 6.32 -6.32
CA VAL A 32 3.03 5.99 -7.31
C VAL A 32 2.65 4.53 -7.20
N ILE A 33 1.35 4.26 -7.08
CA ILE A 33 0.78 2.92 -7.14
C ILE A 33 0.02 2.83 -8.46
N TYR A 34 0.40 1.89 -9.30
CA TYR A 34 -0.18 1.69 -10.61
C TYR A 34 -1.38 0.75 -10.53
N GLU A 35 -2.20 0.74 -11.57
CA GLU A 35 -3.24 -0.27 -11.74
C GLU A 35 -2.62 -1.66 -11.89
N ALA A 36 -3.40 -2.69 -11.53
CA ALA A 36 -2.94 -4.05 -11.72
C ALA A 36 -2.88 -4.38 -13.21
N GLU A 37 -1.84 -5.10 -13.63
CA GLU A 37 -1.68 -5.49 -15.02
C GLU A 37 -2.62 -6.68 -15.35
N GLY A 38 -3.54 -6.48 -16.28
CA GLY A 38 -4.46 -7.52 -16.76
C GLY A 38 -5.40 -8.05 -15.68
N LYS A 39 -5.41 -9.37 -15.46
CA LYS A 39 -6.21 -10.05 -14.41
C LYS A 39 -5.43 -10.26 -13.11
N SER A 40 -4.29 -9.60 -12.94
CA SER A 40 -3.47 -9.72 -11.74
C SER A 40 -4.15 -9.03 -10.55
N THR A 41 -3.96 -9.59 -9.35
CA THR A 41 -4.31 -8.94 -8.08
C THR A 41 -3.11 -8.21 -7.46
N ARG A 42 -2.04 -8.03 -8.25
CA ARG A 42 -0.82 -7.33 -7.86
C ARG A 42 -0.70 -5.99 -8.57
N ARG A 43 -0.51 -4.94 -7.79
CA ARG A 43 -0.34 -3.56 -8.21
C ARG A 43 1.13 -3.18 -8.13
N PRO A 44 1.77 -2.75 -9.23
CA PRO A 44 3.12 -2.20 -9.19
C PRO A 44 3.15 -0.91 -8.37
N MET A 45 4.26 -0.68 -7.66
CA MET A 45 4.52 0.56 -6.94
C MET A 45 5.95 1.06 -7.20
N SER A 46 6.08 2.38 -7.38
CA SER A 46 7.34 3.10 -7.48
C SER A 46 7.46 4.11 -6.35
N ILE A 47 8.65 4.19 -5.74
CA ILE A 47 9.03 5.18 -4.73
C ILE A 47 10.29 5.86 -5.25
N ARG A 48 10.30 7.19 -5.28
CA ARG A 48 11.44 8.01 -5.72
C ARG A 48 11.68 9.14 -4.72
N GLY A 49 12.93 9.52 -4.56
CA GLY A 49 13.38 10.53 -3.60
C GLY A 49 14.85 10.32 -3.24
N THR A 50 15.34 11.03 -2.24
CA THR A 50 16.62 10.76 -1.60
C THR A 50 16.59 9.41 -0.88
N LYS A 51 17.76 8.87 -0.52
CA LYS A 51 17.86 7.63 0.24
C LYS A 51 17.05 7.68 1.55
N ALA A 52 17.15 8.79 2.28
CA ALA A 52 16.44 8.98 3.55
C ALA A 52 14.91 9.04 3.35
N GLU A 53 14.44 9.74 2.31
CA GLU A 53 13.01 9.82 1.97
C GLU A 53 12.45 8.44 1.59
N ILE A 54 13.19 7.68 0.77
CA ILE A 54 12.80 6.32 0.36
C ILE A 54 12.75 5.39 1.57
N GLU A 55 13.75 5.42 2.45
CA GLU A 55 13.79 4.60 3.66
C GLU A 55 12.64 4.95 4.62
N HIS A 56 12.36 6.25 4.80
CA HIS A 56 11.26 6.71 5.64
C HIS A 56 9.89 6.29 5.07
N ALA A 57 9.66 6.52 3.78
CA ALA A 57 8.44 6.08 3.09
C ALA A 57 8.24 4.56 3.21
N THR A 58 9.30 3.80 3.00
CA THR A 58 9.31 2.34 3.09
C THR A 58 8.87 1.88 4.48
N LYS A 59 9.41 2.49 5.54
CA LYS A 59 9.04 2.17 6.92
C LYS A 59 7.54 2.42 7.18
N LEU A 60 7.03 3.59 6.79
CA LEU A 60 5.62 3.96 6.98
C LEU A 60 4.65 3.05 6.21
N ILE A 61 5.02 2.63 5.01
CA ILE A 61 4.26 1.67 4.19
C ILE A 61 4.19 0.31 4.90
N LEU A 62 5.33 -0.23 5.30
CA LEU A 62 5.40 -1.53 5.98
C LEU A 62 4.62 -1.54 7.30
N GLU A 63 4.70 -0.47 8.09
CA GLU A 63 3.90 -0.32 9.31
C GLU A 63 2.39 -0.28 9.03
N THR A 64 1.99 0.36 7.94
CA THR A 64 0.58 0.44 7.52
C THR A 64 0.06 -0.94 7.12
N ILE A 65 0.81 -1.67 6.28
CA ILE A 65 0.48 -3.04 5.88
C ILE A 65 0.42 -3.96 7.10
N LYS A 66 1.44 -3.94 7.96
CA LYS A 66 1.51 -4.78 9.16
C LYS A 66 0.35 -4.53 10.12
N ARG A 67 -0.09 -3.27 10.26
CA ARG A 67 -1.28 -2.93 11.09
C ARG A 67 -2.57 -3.45 10.48
N HIS A 68 -2.69 -3.41 9.16
CA HIS A 68 -3.87 -3.91 8.46
C HIS A 68 -3.96 -5.44 8.50
N ASP A 69 -2.84 -6.15 8.28
CA ASP A 69 -2.81 -7.62 8.33
C ASP A 69 -3.20 -8.16 9.72
N ARG A 70 -2.80 -7.48 10.79
CA ARG A 70 -3.21 -7.83 12.18
C ARG A 70 -4.70 -7.60 12.47
N LYS A 71 -5.36 -6.78 11.66
CA LYS A 71 -6.78 -6.41 11.82
C LYS A 71 -7.70 -7.18 10.88
N LEU A 72 -7.18 -8.08 10.04
CA LEU A 72 -8.03 -9.00 9.27
C LEU A 72 -8.55 -10.10 10.20
N PRO A 73 -9.83 -10.11 10.62
CA PRO A 73 -10.43 -11.36 11.08
C PRO A 73 -10.39 -12.35 9.92
N LEU A 74 -10.17 -13.64 10.22
CA LEU A 74 -10.14 -14.80 9.32
C LEU A 74 -11.41 -15.03 8.46
N LYS A 75 -12.25 -14.02 8.23
CA LYS A 75 -13.52 -14.14 7.51
C LYS A 75 -13.50 -13.39 6.19
N TYR A 76 -12.67 -13.84 5.25
CA TYR A 76 -12.99 -13.69 3.83
C TYR A 76 -13.55 -15.02 3.32
N ASN A 77 -14.77 -15.33 3.75
CA ASN A 77 -15.54 -16.45 3.23
C ASN A 77 -16.00 -16.07 1.82
N HIS A 78 -15.35 -16.61 0.80
CA HIS A 78 -15.93 -16.72 -0.53
C HIS A 78 -17.14 -17.68 -0.44
N LYS A 79 -18.32 -17.19 -0.08
CA LYS A 79 -19.56 -17.84 -0.48
C LYS A 79 -19.84 -17.42 -1.92
N ARG A 80 -19.39 -18.24 -2.88
CA ARG A 80 -19.97 -18.24 -4.22
C ARG A 80 -21.33 -18.92 -4.10
N GLY A 81 -22.39 -18.17 -4.39
CA GLY A 81 -23.63 -18.76 -4.89
C GLY A 81 -23.46 -19.20 -6.33
#